data_AF-A0A8R1E2E1-F1
#
_entry.id   AF-A0A8R1E2E1-F1
#
_cell.length_a   1.000
_cell.length_b   1.000
_cell.length_c   1.000
_cell.angle_alpha   90.00
_cell.angle_beta   90.00
_cell.angle_gamma   90.00
#
_symmetry.space_group_name_H-M   'P 1'
#
loop_
_entity.id
_entity.type
_entity.pdbx_description
1 polymer ?
#
loop_
_entity_poly.entity_id
_entity_poly.type
_entity_poly.pdbx_seq_one_letter_code
_entity_poly.pdbx_strand_id
1 'polypeptide(L)'
;MSLSDDPTCPFRASADQMILQTSWIFRINVIYSTLLSIGCFIGVTYCILFMRKHPIFHESTSVLLYLSLFFAVLHEVTHVCLQWSAMYRSFYYANDPCNIFFDSDDCFVTHKILLTGIGGMIYIHSALTLDGLDYTADFSSSSSSSVFVDQYLSAFNAPSYRARFDVQLQYQRTEAIMTSKAISILVIAQISSLGVYSGGSWLFRQAKDQIPVHLYSNLVIWVYAISYATVTLPLIIVFCIKYVRRHRQRTIHHITSHRESQQSRMDELKMLWS
;
A
#
# COMPACT_ATOMS: atom_id res chain seq x y z
N MET A 1 -23.01 -26.25 -10.75
CA MET A 1 -22.95 -27.20 -9.63
C MET A 1 -24.28 -27.93 -9.63
N SER A 2 -24.28 -29.22 -9.96
CA SER A 2 -25.49 -30.05 -9.93
C SER A 2 -25.52 -30.76 -8.58
N LEU A 3 -26.58 -30.56 -7.79
CA LEU A 3 -26.84 -31.37 -6.61
C LEU A 3 -27.10 -32.80 -7.08
N SER A 4 -26.22 -33.73 -6.68
CA SER A 4 -26.44 -35.16 -6.86
C SER A 4 -27.20 -35.69 -5.65
N ASP A 5 -28.25 -36.49 -5.87
CA ASP A 5 -29.05 -37.18 -4.84
C ASP A 5 -28.27 -38.28 -4.08
N ASP A 6 -26.94 -38.29 -4.14
CA ASP A 6 -26.09 -39.25 -3.46
C ASP A 6 -25.69 -38.71 -2.07
N PRO A 7 -26.18 -39.31 -0.96
CA PRO A 7 -25.92 -38.82 0.40
C PRO A 7 -24.43 -38.87 0.80
N THR A 8 -23.59 -39.52 0.00
CA THR A 8 -22.13 -39.59 0.22
C THR A 8 -21.35 -38.50 -0.50
N CYS A 9 -21.94 -37.80 -1.48
CA CYS A 9 -21.28 -36.77 -2.28
C CYS A 9 -22.27 -35.64 -2.65
N PRO A 10 -22.64 -34.78 -1.68
CA PRO A 10 -23.60 -33.70 -1.90
C PRO A 10 -23.09 -32.63 -2.88
N PHE A 11 -21.76 -32.48 -2.99
CA PHE A 11 -21.11 -31.50 -3.85
C PHE A 11 -20.10 -32.18 -4.79
N ARG A 12 -20.60 -32.70 -5.91
CA ARG A 12 -19.76 -33.32 -6.94
C ARG A 12 -19.21 -32.29 -7.94
N ALA A 13 -17.90 -32.29 -8.15
CA ALA A 13 -17.24 -31.51 -9.20
C ALA A 13 -17.65 -32.00 -10.60
N SER A 14 -17.91 -31.07 -11.54
CA SER A 14 -18.05 -31.44 -12.96
C SER A 14 -16.70 -31.85 -13.57
N ALA A 15 -16.74 -32.61 -14.67
CA ALA A 15 -15.52 -33.06 -15.36
C ALA A 15 -14.61 -31.88 -15.77
N ASP A 16 -15.20 -30.80 -16.28
CA ASP A 16 -14.46 -29.58 -16.67
C ASP A 16 -13.80 -28.90 -15.46
N GLN A 17 -14.49 -28.91 -14.31
CA GLN A 17 -13.97 -28.33 -13.06
C GLN A 17 -12.78 -29.13 -12.51
N MET A 18 -12.86 -30.47 -12.57
CA MET A 18 -11.75 -31.33 -12.19
C MET A 18 -10.53 -31.09 -13.07
N ILE A 19 -10.71 -31.09 -14.40
CA ILE A 19 -9.61 -30.85 -15.36
C ILE A 19 -8.91 -29.52 -15.08
N LEU A 20 -9.68 -28.48 -14.71
CA LEU A 20 -9.12 -27.17 -14.39
C LEU A 20 -8.29 -27.20 -13.10
N GLN A 21 -8.78 -27.82 -12.03
CA GLN A 21 -8.11 -27.90 -10.72
C GLN A 21 -6.90 -28.84 -10.73
N THR A 22 -6.87 -29.86 -11.58
CA THR A 22 -5.71 -30.76 -11.73
C THR A 22 -4.75 -30.31 -12.82
N SER A 23 -5.05 -29.21 -13.51
CA SER A 23 -4.22 -28.72 -14.62
C SER A 23 -2.81 -28.32 -14.16
N TRP A 24 -1.83 -28.53 -15.05
CA TRP A 24 -0.44 -28.11 -14.83
C TRP A 24 -0.32 -26.58 -14.71
N ILE A 25 -1.21 -25.85 -15.37
CA ILE A 25 -1.29 -24.38 -15.36
C ILE A 25 -1.64 -23.85 -13.96
N PHE A 26 -2.64 -24.44 -13.31
CA PHE A 26 -2.99 -24.10 -11.92
C PHE A 26 -1.81 -24.31 -10.97
N ARG A 27 -1.09 -25.43 -11.12
CA ARG A 27 0.07 -25.78 -10.28
C ARG A 27 1.25 -24.82 -10.49
N ILE A 28 1.55 -24.43 -11.73
CA ILE A 28 2.58 -23.43 -12.02
C ILE A 28 2.23 -22.07 -11.40
N ASN A 29 0.96 -21.68 -11.42
CA ASN A 29 0.53 -20.42 -10.79
C ASN A 29 0.76 -20.41 -9.27
N VAL A 30 0.46 -21.52 -8.59
CA VAL A 30 0.73 -21.64 -7.15
C VAL A 30 2.23 -21.50 -6.86
N ILE A 31 3.08 -22.11 -7.70
CA ILE A 31 4.55 -21.98 -7.59
C ILE A 31 4.98 -20.52 -7.81
N TYR A 32 4.48 -19.87 -8.86
CA TYR A 32 4.79 -18.46 -9.16
C TYR A 32 4.38 -17.53 -8.01
N SER A 33 3.16 -17.71 -7.49
CA SER A 33 2.66 -16.93 -6.35
C SER A 33 3.47 -17.16 -5.07
N THR A 34 3.97 -18.39 -4.86
CA THR A 34 4.87 -18.71 -3.75
C THR A 34 6.20 -17.96 -3.88
N LEU A 35 6.80 -17.93 -5.08
CA LEU A 35 8.02 -17.16 -5.34
C LEU A 35 7.82 -15.66 -5.10
N LEU A 36 6.67 -15.15 -5.52
CA LEU A 36 6.31 -13.75 -5.33
C LEU A 36 6.14 -13.40 -3.84
N SER A 37 5.51 -14.29 -3.06
CA SER A 37 5.38 -14.12 -1.60
C SER A 37 6.74 -14.14 -0.89
N ILE A 38 7.67 -15.01 -1.30
CA ILE A 38 9.05 -15.00 -0.79
C ILE A 38 9.70 -13.63 -1.05
N GLY A 39 9.50 -13.07 -2.25
CA GLY A 39 9.93 -11.70 -2.57
C GLY A 39 9.31 -10.65 -1.65
N CYS A 40 8.03 -10.80 -1.28
CA CYS A 40 7.34 -9.93 -0.33
C CYS A 40 7.97 -9.99 1.07
N PHE A 41 8.23 -11.18 1.61
CA PHE A 41 8.91 -11.34 2.90
C PHE A 41 10.29 -10.68 2.94
N ILE A 42 11.07 -10.85 1.86
CA ILE A 42 12.37 -10.18 1.71
C ILE A 42 12.19 -8.66 1.67
N GLY A 43 11.21 -8.17 0.89
CA GLY A 43 10.88 -6.75 0.78
C GLY A 43 10.44 -6.12 2.10
N VAL A 44 9.56 -6.79 2.86
CA VAL A 44 9.11 -6.35 4.19
C VAL A 44 10.28 -6.34 5.17
N THR A 45 11.10 -7.39 5.18
CA THR A 45 12.28 -7.46 6.05
C THR A 45 13.27 -6.33 5.74
N TYR A 46 13.56 -6.11 4.46
CA TYR A 46 14.39 -5.00 4.00
C TYR A 46 13.79 -3.64 4.41
N CYS A 47 12.47 -3.47 4.26
CA CYS A 47 11.76 -2.26 4.65
C CYS A 47 11.90 -1.99 6.16
N ILE A 48 11.65 -2.99 7.00
CA ILE A 48 11.80 -2.89 8.46
C ILE A 48 13.24 -2.50 8.83
N LEU A 49 14.24 -3.17 8.26
CA LEU A 49 15.64 -2.85 8.52
C LEU A 49 15.99 -1.42 8.07
N PHE A 50 15.45 -0.99 6.94
CA PHE A 50 15.68 0.35 6.40
C PHE A 50 15.03 1.44 7.27
N MET A 51 13.79 1.23 7.73
CA MET A 51 13.11 2.14 8.66
C MET A 51 13.80 2.20 10.02
N ARG A 52 14.29 1.07 10.55
CA ARG A 52 15.05 1.04 11.82
C ARG A 52 16.36 1.81 11.75
N LYS A 53 17.06 1.72 10.60
CA LYS A 53 18.33 2.43 10.41
C LYS A 53 18.16 3.94 10.21
N HIS A 54 17.02 4.35 9.68
CA HIS A 54 16.71 5.74 9.36
C HIS A 54 15.33 6.11 9.89
N PRO A 55 15.20 6.43 11.20
CA PRO A 55 13.98 7.00 11.75
C PRO A 55 13.83 8.41 11.20
N ILE A 56 13.13 8.52 10.06
CA ILE A 56 12.78 9.82 9.47
C ILE A 56 11.49 10.30 10.15
N PHE A 57 10.48 9.42 10.20
CA PHE A 57 9.12 9.73 10.63
C PHE A 57 8.94 9.89 12.14
N HIS A 58 7.90 10.65 12.50
CA HIS A 58 7.40 10.77 13.88
C HIS A 58 7.04 9.39 14.46
N GLU A 59 7.08 9.27 15.78
CA GLU A 59 6.87 8.00 16.50
C GLU A 59 5.50 7.39 16.17
N SER A 60 4.44 8.20 16.15
CA SER A 60 3.08 7.78 15.79
C SER A 60 2.99 7.17 14.38
N THR A 61 3.50 7.88 13.37
CA THR A 61 3.47 7.43 11.96
C THR A 61 4.30 6.16 11.75
N SER A 62 5.40 6.03 12.50
CA SER A 62 6.23 4.81 12.47
C SER A 62 5.47 3.59 12.98
N VAL A 63 4.70 3.73 14.07
CA VAL A 63 3.86 2.64 14.59
C VAL A 63 2.78 2.23 13.59
N LEU A 64 2.11 3.20 12.95
CA LEU A 64 1.12 2.89 11.90
C LEU A 64 1.74 2.15 10.71
N LEU A 65 2.94 2.54 10.27
CA LEU A 65 3.67 1.86 9.20
C LEU A 65 4.09 0.42 9.58
N TYR A 66 4.51 0.18 10.83
CA TYR A 66 4.80 -1.18 11.28
C TYR A 66 3.53 -2.03 11.36
N LEU A 67 2.41 -1.47 11.81
CA LEU A 67 1.13 -2.15 11.86
C LEU A 67 0.61 -2.50 10.46
N SER A 68 0.78 -1.61 9.47
CA SER A 68 0.39 -1.91 8.08
C SER A 68 1.21 -3.04 7.47
N LEU A 69 2.53 -3.07 7.74
CA LEU A 69 3.40 -4.17 7.33
C LEU A 69 2.99 -5.50 7.99
N PHE A 70 2.55 -5.48 9.25
CA PHE A 70 2.05 -6.67 9.94
C PHE A 70 0.78 -7.22 9.28
N PHE A 71 -0.21 -6.37 9.00
CA PHE A 71 -1.43 -6.81 8.30
C PHE A 71 -1.15 -7.29 6.87
N ALA A 72 -0.18 -6.68 6.19
CA ALA A 72 0.26 -7.14 4.87
C ALA A 72 0.86 -8.56 4.94
N VAL A 73 1.71 -8.83 5.94
CA VAL A 73 2.27 -10.18 6.16
C VAL A 73 1.18 -11.19 6.50
N LEU A 74 0.25 -10.85 7.39
CA LEU A 74 -0.87 -11.75 7.73
C LEU A 74 -1.72 -12.12 6.50
N HIS A 75 -2.02 -11.13 5.67
CA HIS A 75 -2.74 -11.33 4.43
C HIS A 75 -1.97 -12.25 3.46
N GLU A 76 -0.68 -11.98 3.26
CA GLU A 76 0.18 -12.80 2.39
C GLU A 76 0.32 -14.24 2.86
N VAL A 77 0.56 -14.46 4.16
CA VAL A 77 0.63 -15.82 4.75
C VAL A 77 -0.66 -16.58 4.49
N THR A 78 -1.80 -15.95 4.80
CA THR A 78 -3.12 -16.56 4.62
C THR A 78 -3.38 -16.93 3.17
N HIS A 79 -3.01 -16.05 2.24
CA HIS A 79 -3.14 -16.28 0.81
C HIS A 79 -2.25 -17.45 0.33
N VAL A 80 -0.99 -17.52 0.76
CA VAL A 80 -0.09 -18.65 0.42
C VAL A 80 -0.60 -19.96 1.01
N CYS A 81 -1.06 -19.97 2.25
CA CYS A 81 -1.65 -21.15 2.89
C CYS A 81 -2.85 -21.68 2.10
N LEU A 82 -3.73 -20.79 1.61
CA LEU A 82 -4.84 -21.16 0.74
C LEU A 82 -4.37 -21.82 -0.55
N GLN A 83 -3.40 -21.20 -1.23
CA GLN A 83 -2.88 -21.72 -2.49
C GLN A 83 -2.21 -23.08 -2.33
N TRP A 84 -1.43 -23.27 -1.26
CA TRP A 84 -0.80 -24.54 -0.92
C TRP A 84 -1.82 -25.62 -0.55
N SER A 85 -2.87 -25.25 0.20
CA SER A 85 -3.97 -26.17 0.50
C SER A 85 -4.70 -26.61 -0.77
N ALA A 86 -4.92 -25.69 -1.71
CA ALA A 86 -5.52 -25.99 -3.01
C ALA A 86 -4.59 -26.87 -3.88
N MET A 87 -3.28 -26.64 -3.84
CA MET A 87 -2.29 -27.45 -4.55
C MET A 87 -2.20 -28.86 -3.96
N TYR A 88 -2.19 -29.01 -2.63
CA TYR A 88 -2.23 -30.31 -1.97
C TYR A 88 -3.45 -31.13 -2.42
N ARG A 89 -4.64 -30.52 -2.39
CA ARG A 89 -5.88 -31.17 -2.85
C ARG A 89 -5.84 -31.53 -4.34
N SER A 90 -5.24 -30.68 -5.19
CA SER A 90 -5.01 -30.95 -6.62
C SER A 90 -4.16 -32.20 -6.89
N PHE A 91 -3.26 -32.60 -5.97
CA PHE A 91 -2.46 -33.81 -6.11
C PHE A 91 -3.11 -35.03 -5.44
N TYR A 92 -3.61 -34.87 -4.21
CA TYR A 92 -4.11 -35.99 -3.40
C TYR A 92 -5.51 -36.44 -3.81
N TYR A 93 -6.43 -35.50 -4.06
CA TYR A 93 -7.82 -35.77 -4.44
C TYR A 93 -8.05 -35.65 -5.95
N ALA A 94 -7.01 -35.84 -6.77
CA ALA A 94 -7.10 -35.69 -8.23
C ALA A 94 -8.15 -36.60 -8.87
N ASN A 95 -8.42 -37.77 -8.26
CA ASN A 95 -9.39 -38.75 -8.73
C ASN A 95 -10.73 -38.70 -7.98
N ASP A 96 -10.85 -37.87 -6.92
CA ASP A 96 -12.01 -37.83 -6.03
C ASP A 96 -12.82 -36.54 -6.25
N PRO A 97 -13.92 -36.59 -7.03
CA PRO A 97 -14.71 -35.41 -7.39
C PRO A 97 -15.44 -34.75 -6.20
N CYS A 98 -15.53 -35.44 -5.07
CA CYS A 98 -16.30 -35.01 -3.89
C CYS A 98 -15.45 -34.21 -2.89
N ASN A 99 -14.14 -34.45 -2.84
CA ASN A 99 -13.23 -33.86 -1.85
C ASN A 99 -12.21 -32.88 -2.46
N ILE A 100 -12.28 -32.63 -3.77
CA ILE A 100 -11.36 -31.75 -4.50
C ILE A 100 -11.57 -30.26 -4.18
N PHE A 101 -12.79 -29.88 -3.81
CA PHE A 101 -13.15 -28.52 -3.42
C PHE A 101 -13.02 -28.29 -1.91
N PHE A 102 -12.80 -27.03 -1.53
CA PHE A 102 -12.83 -26.63 -0.13
C PHE A 102 -14.22 -26.81 0.45
N ASP A 103 -14.28 -27.26 1.69
CA ASP A 103 -15.53 -27.26 2.44
C ASP A 103 -15.95 -25.82 2.80
N SER A 104 -17.23 -25.64 3.07
CA SER A 104 -17.82 -24.33 3.40
C SER A 104 -17.16 -23.70 4.63
N ASP A 105 -16.85 -24.52 5.65
CA ASP A 105 -16.28 -24.06 6.91
C ASP A 105 -14.81 -23.61 6.75
N ASP A 106 -14.01 -24.36 5.99
CA ASP A 106 -12.62 -24.02 5.64
C ASP A 106 -12.56 -22.68 4.89
N CYS A 107 -13.48 -22.50 3.94
CA CYS A 107 -13.58 -21.29 3.13
C CYS A 107 -13.95 -20.08 4.00
N PHE A 108 -14.93 -20.24 4.90
CA PHE A 108 -15.44 -19.15 5.73
C PHE A 108 -14.37 -18.55 6.64
N VAL A 109 -13.64 -19.40 7.37
CA VAL A 109 -12.58 -18.95 8.29
C VAL A 109 -11.49 -18.24 7.51
N THR A 110 -11.03 -18.84 6.42
CA THR A 110 -9.87 -18.31 5.69
C THR A 110 -10.20 -17.03 4.92
N HIS A 111 -11.41 -16.95 4.36
CA HIS A 111 -11.90 -15.73 3.71
C HIS A 111 -12.05 -14.58 4.69
N LYS A 112 -12.53 -14.84 5.92
CA LYS A 112 -12.61 -13.82 6.97
C LYS A 112 -11.24 -13.25 7.36
N ILE A 113 -10.23 -14.10 7.51
CA ILE A 113 -8.87 -13.66 7.83
C ILE A 113 -8.32 -12.79 6.69
N LEU A 114 -8.52 -13.23 5.43
CA LEU A 114 -8.11 -12.47 4.25
C LEU A 114 -8.76 -11.08 4.20
N LEU A 115 -10.09 -11.01 4.38
CA LEU A 115 -10.82 -9.75 4.42
C LEU A 115 -10.38 -8.85 5.56
N THR A 116 -10.08 -9.42 6.73
CA THR A 116 -9.58 -8.67 7.89
C THR A 116 -8.21 -8.07 7.60
N GLY A 117 -7.32 -8.81 6.93
CA GLY A 117 -6.01 -8.31 6.51
C GLY A 117 -6.13 -7.13 5.54
N ILE A 118 -6.98 -7.25 4.51
CA ILE A 118 -7.22 -6.17 3.54
C ILE A 118 -7.87 -4.96 4.23
N GLY A 119 -8.91 -5.18 5.03
CA GLY A 119 -9.60 -4.13 5.77
C GLY A 119 -8.67 -3.38 6.73
N GLY A 120 -7.81 -4.11 7.44
CA GLY A 120 -6.78 -3.54 8.32
C GLY A 120 -5.79 -2.66 7.57
N MET A 121 -5.29 -3.13 6.40
CA MET A 121 -4.43 -2.32 5.55
C MET A 121 -5.13 -1.04 5.09
N ILE A 122 -6.39 -1.11 4.63
CA ILE A 122 -7.14 0.06 4.16
C ILE A 122 -7.34 1.07 5.31
N TYR A 123 -7.76 0.59 6.48
CA TYR A 123 -8.00 1.45 7.65
C TYR A 123 -6.74 2.21 8.06
N ILE A 124 -5.58 1.55 8.05
CA ILE A 124 -4.31 2.20 8.39
C ILE A 124 -3.89 3.21 7.32
N HIS A 125 -4.12 2.93 6.04
CA HIS A 125 -3.86 3.91 4.98
C HIS A 125 -4.79 5.13 5.08
N SER A 126 -6.05 4.92 5.49
CA SER A 126 -6.96 6.02 5.81
C SER A 126 -6.48 6.83 7.01
N ALA A 127 -6.04 6.18 8.09
CA ALA A 127 -5.49 6.85 9.26
C ALA A 127 -4.24 7.67 8.92
N LEU A 128 -3.30 7.11 8.15
CA LEU A 128 -2.11 7.80 7.65
C LEU A 128 -2.46 9.00 6.75
N THR A 129 -3.57 8.92 6.00
CA THR A 129 -4.05 10.03 5.18
C THR A 129 -4.67 11.13 6.06
N LEU A 130 -5.42 10.76 7.10
CA LEU A 130 -5.99 11.70 8.07
C LEU A 130 -4.90 12.39 8.89
N ASP A 131 -3.89 11.67 9.37
CA ASP A 131 -2.72 12.26 10.03
C ASP A 131 -2.10 13.32 9.12
N GLY A 132 -1.90 12.99 7.84
CA GLY A 132 -1.40 13.93 6.84
C GLY A 132 -2.30 15.15 6.63
N LEU A 133 -3.63 14.97 6.69
CA LEU A 133 -4.61 16.04 6.52
C LEU A 133 -4.66 16.97 7.73
N ASP A 134 -4.55 16.44 8.95
CA ASP A 134 -4.61 17.24 10.18
C ASP A 134 -3.46 18.25 10.23
N TYR A 135 -2.24 17.81 9.90
CA TYR A 135 -1.09 18.72 9.75
C TYR A 135 -1.27 19.75 8.62
N THR A 136 -2.06 19.46 7.57
CA THR A 136 -2.39 20.44 6.51
C THR A 136 -3.55 21.35 6.85
N ALA A 137 -4.52 20.92 7.66
CA ALA A 137 -5.64 21.73 8.09
C ALA A 137 -5.16 22.76 9.13
N ASP A 138 -4.33 22.31 10.07
CA ASP A 138 -3.54 23.20 10.94
C ASP A 138 -2.67 24.15 10.13
N PHE A 139 -2.23 23.76 8.92
CA PHE A 139 -1.53 24.69 8.05
C PHE A 139 -2.41 25.86 7.62
N SER A 140 -3.63 25.59 7.17
CA SER A 140 -4.56 26.62 6.70
C SER A 140 -4.99 27.54 7.85
N SER A 141 -5.31 26.97 9.01
CA SER A 141 -5.71 27.74 10.19
C SER A 141 -4.56 28.56 10.76
N SER A 142 -3.36 27.97 10.88
CA SER A 142 -2.16 28.66 11.36
C SER A 142 -1.65 29.68 10.35
N SER A 143 -1.73 29.43 9.03
CA SER A 143 -1.39 30.41 7.98
C SER A 143 -2.30 31.63 8.03
N SER A 144 -3.62 31.43 8.16
CA SER A 144 -4.56 32.55 8.30
C SER A 144 -4.30 33.34 9.58
N SER A 145 -3.97 32.65 10.67
CA SER A 145 -3.65 33.26 11.96
C SER A 145 -2.30 33.97 11.95
N SER A 146 -1.27 33.36 11.33
CA SER A 146 0.10 33.88 11.28
C SER A 146 0.22 35.03 10.29
N VAL A 147 -0.50 35.02 9.16
CA VAL A 147 -0.57 36.17 8.24
C VAL A 147 -1.28 37.34 8.91
N PHE A 148 -2.38 37.09 9.63
CA PHE A 148 -3.09 38.14 10.36
C PHE A 148 -2.24 38.70 11.52
N VAL A 149 -1.59 37.83 12.29
CA VAL A 149 -0.71 38.20 13.42
C VAL A 149 0.60 38.83 12.93
N ASP A 150 1.21 38.38 11.84
CA ASP A 150 2.38 39.04 11.22
C ASP A 150 2.01 40.42 10.66
N GLN A 151 0.83 40.57 10.06
CA GLN A 151 0.39 41.87 9.56
C GLN A 151 0.09 42.85 10.70
N TYR A 152 -0.42 42.35 11.84
CA TYR A 152 -0.60 43.14 13.06
C TYR A 152 0.72 43.45 13.79
N LEU A 153 1.64 42.47 13.88
CA LEU A 153 2.93 42.63 14.56
C LEU A 153 3.94 43.45 13.75
N SER A 154 3.92 43.39 12.42
CA SER A 154 4.76 44.23 11.54
C SER A 154 4.36 45.70 11.61
N ALA A 155 3.07 45.96 11.84
CA ALA A 155 2.56 47.30 12.10
C ALA A 155 2.92 47.83 13.51
N PHE A 156 3.14 46.96 14.51
CA PHE A 156 3.31 47.38 15.91
C PHE A 156 4.74 47.26 16.47
N ASN A 157 5.60 46.38 15.94
CA ASN A 157 6.89 46.06 16.59
C ASN A 157 7.96 45.51 15.63
N ALA A 158 8.46 46.35 14.71
CA ALA A 158 9.56 46.02 13.80
C ALA A 158 10.87 45.48 14.47
N PRO A 159 11.28 45.87 15.70
CA PRO A 159 12.54 45.36 16.27
C PRO A 159 12.41 44.07 17.11
N SER A 160 11.19 43.63 17.46
CA SER A 160 10.97 42.52 18.41
C SER A 160 10.61 41.18 17.75
N TYR A 161 10.78 41.07 16.43
CA TYR A 161 10.42 39.92 15.57
C TYR A 161 11.16 38.60 15.84
N ARG A 162 11.74 38.41 17.04
CA ARG A 162 12.09 37.09 17.56
C ARG A 162 10.92 36.45 18.30
N ALA A 163 9.72 36.45 17.71
CA ALA A 163 8.82 35.34 17.98
C ALA A 163 9.60 34.09 17.53
N ARG A 164 9.94 33.20 18.48
CA ARG A 164 10.76 32.01 18.20
C ARG A 164 10.11 31.23 17.07
N PHE A 165 10.67 31.35 15.86
CA PHE A 165 10.29 30.53 14.74
C PHE A 165 10.63 29.09 15.10
N ASP A 166 9.62 28.30 15.44
CA ASP A 166 9.83 26.93 15.88
C ASP A 166 10.12 26.04 14.66
N VAL A 167 11.41 25.93 14.37
CA VAL A 167 11.95 25.15 13.26
C VAL A 167 11.52 23.67 13.38
N GLN A 168 11.33 23.16 14.61
CA GLN A 168 10.93 21.78 14.87
C GLN A 168 9.50 21.53 14.35
N LEU A 169 8.57 22.44 14.64
CA LEU A 169 7.18 22.34 14.22
C LEU A 169 7.05 22.43 12.68
N GLN A 170 7.76 23.37 12.06
CA GLN A 170 7.83 23.52 10.60
C GLN A 170 8.43 22.29 9.91
N TYR A 171 9.45 21.70 10.52
CA TYR A 171 10.09 20.48 10.06
C TYR A 171 9.11 19.29 10.10
N GLN A 172 8.46 19.06 11.25
CA GLN A 172 7.45 18.01 11.41
C GLN A 172 6.30 18.15 10.40
N ARG A 173 5.86 19.39 10.16
CA ARG A 173 4.79 19.72 9.20
C ARG A 173 5.18 19.45 7.75
N THR A 174 6.37 19.85 7.33
CA THR A 174 6.87 19.57 5.96
C THR A 174 7.00 18.06 5.73
N GLU A 175 7.43 17.35 6.77
CA GLU A 175 7.54 15.91 6.73
C GLU A 175 6.18 15.22 6.57
N ALA A 176 5.18 15.63 7.35
CA ALA A 176 3.81 15.15 7.25
C ALA A 176 3.22 15.33 5.83
N ILE A 177 3.39 16.50 5.22
CA ILE A 177 2.90 16.77 3.84
C ILE A 177 3.56 15.86 2.81
N MET A 178 4.87 15.64 2.94
CA MET A 178 5.62 14.77 2.04
C MET A 178 5.20 13.30 2.19
N THR A 179 4.93 12.85 3.43
CA THR A 179 4.40 11.50 3.69
C THR A 179 2.98 11.33 3.13
N SER A 180 2.10 12.30 3.36
CA SER A 180 0.72 12.29 2.88
C SER A 180 0.66 12.16 1.35
N LYS A 181 1.46 12.94 0.61
CA LYS A 181 1.55 12.83 -0.86
C LYS A 181 1.99 11.44 -1.33
N ALA A 182 2.96 10.85 -0.63
CA ALA A 182 3.45 9.50 -0.91
C ALA A 182 2.34 8.44 -0.68
N ILE A 183 1.61 8.56 0.43
CA ILE A 183 0.49 7.67 0.77
C ILE A 183 -0.66 7.83 -0.23
N SER A 184 -0.96 9.05 -0.70
CA SER A 184 -1.97 9.27 -1.74
C SER A 184 -1.62 8.57 -3.06
N ILE A 185 -0.36 8.61 -3.50
CA ILE A 185 0.10 7.88 -4.69
C ILE A 185 -0.08 6.37 -4.49
N LEU A 186 0.22 5.87 -3.30
CA LEU A 186 0.02 4.47 -2.94
C LEU A 186 -1.46 4.07 -3.02
N VAL A 187 -2.37 4.87 -2.46
CA VAL A 187 -3.83 4.60 -2.49
C VAL A 187 -4.35 4.60 -3.93
N ILE A 188 -3.88 5.53 -4.78
CA ILE A 188 -4.26 5.57 -6.20
C ILE A 188 -3.77 4.31 -6.94
N ALA A 189 -2.55 3.86 -6.67
CA ALA A 189 -2.01 2.63 -7.25
C ALA A 189 -2.77 1.37 -6.77
N GLN A 190 -3.22 1.35 -5.52
CA GLN A 190 -4.03 0.26 -4.99
C GLN A 190 -5.44 0.26 -5.61
N ILE A 191 -6.10 1.41 -5.70
CA ILE A 191 -7.42 1.54 -6.35
C ILE A 191 -7.33 1.15 -7.82
N SER A 192 -6.27 1.54 -8.53
CA SER A 192 -6.10 1.15 -9.94
C SER A 192 -5.91 -0.36 -10.08
N SER A 193 -5.10 -0.98 -9.21
CA SER A 193 -4.93 -2.44 -9.19
C SER A 193 -6.24 -3.19 -8.90
N LEU A 194 -7.05 -2.68 -7.96
CA LEU A 194 -8.34 -3.26 -7.59
C LEU A 194 -9.38 -3.04 -8.70
N GLY A 195 -9.32 -1.90 -9.39
CA GLY A 195 -10.13 -1.59 -10.56
C GLY A 195 -9.84 -2.53 -11.73
N VAL A 196 -8.56 -2.82 -11.99
CA VAL A 196 -8.15 -3.81 -13.00
C VAL A 196 -8.64 -5.21 -12.63
N TYR A 197 -8.59 -5.58 -11.34
CA TYR A 197 -9.11 -6.86 -10.87
C TYR A 197 -10.64 -6.99 -11.07
N SER A 198 -11.39 -6.00 -10.59
CA SER A 198 -12.86 -6.03 -10.64
C SER A 198 -13.36 -5.92 -12.08
N GLY A 199 -12.79 -4.98 -12.86
CA GLY A 199 -13.10 -4.80 -14.27
C GLY A 199 -12.72 -6.00 -15.12
N GLY A 200 -11.54 -6.58 -14.89
CA GLY A 200 -11.11 -7.81 -15.54
C GLY A 200 -12.07 -8.96 -15.24
N SER A 201 -12.33 -9.24 -13.96
CA SER A 201 -13.24 -10.31 -13.53
C SER A 201 -14.66 -10.16 -14.10
N TRP A 202 -15.16 -8.92 -14.19
CA TRP A 202 -16.47 -8.62 -14.77
C TRP A 202 -16.50 -8.83 -16.29
N LEU A 203 -15.48 -8.37 -17.02
CA LEU A 203 -15.33 -8.60 -18.47
C LEU A 203 -15.23 -10.10 -18.79
N PHE A 204 -14.50 -10.87 -17.97
CA PHE A 204 -14.40 -12.32 -18.14
C PHE A 204 -15.71 -13.05 -17.88
N ARG A 205 -16.57 -12.54 -16.98
CA ARG A 205 -17.91 -13.09 -16.78
C ARG A 205 -18.81 -12.86 -17.99
N GLN A 206 -18.68 -11.75 -18.70
CA GLN A 206 -19.43 -11.51 -19.94
C GLN A 206 -18.97 -12.36 -21.12
N ALA A 207 -17.66 -12.62 -21.22
CA ALA A 207 -17.09 -13.39 -22.34
C ALA A 207 -17.08 -14.92 -22.10
N LYS A 208 -17.73 -15.41 -21.03
CA LYS A 208 -17.70 -16.81 -20.60
C LYS A 208 -18.14 -17.79 -21.69
N ASP A 209 -19.08 -17.41 -22.54
CA ASP A 209 -19.65 -18.30 -23.55
C ASP A 209 -18.79 -18.41 -24.83
N GLN A 210 -17.77 -17.55 -24.99
CA GLN A 210 -16.90 -17.53 -26.18
C GLN A 210 -15.44 -17.93 -25.91
N ILE A 211 -15.03 -18.05 -24.65
CA ILE A 211 -13.64 -18.34 -24.28
C ILE A 211 -13.46 -19.82 -23.95
N PRO A 212 -12.53 -20.53 -24.60
CA PRO A 212 -12.28 -21.92 -24.27
C PRO A 212 -11.60 -22.07 -22.90
N VAL A 213 -11.97 -23.13 -22.18
CA VAL A 213 -11.68 -23.37 -20.74
C VAL A 213 -10.20 -23.22 -20.35
N HIS A 214 -9.28 -23.52 -21.28
CA HIS A 214 -7.84 -23.41 -21.08
C HIS A 214 -7.31 -21.96 -21.09
N LEU A 215 -7.95 -21.05 -21.84
CA LEU A 215 -7.59 -19.62 -21.83
C LEU A 215 -8.09 -18.94 -20.54
N TYR A 216 -9.26 -19.37 -20.05
CA TYR A 216 -9.83 -18.87 -18.80
C TYR A 216 -8.89 -19.10 -17.61
N SER A 217 -8.24 -20.27 -17.55
CA SER A 217 -7.25 -20.59 -16.52
C SER A 217 -6.03 -19.65 -16.59
N ASN A 218 -5.43 -19.47 -17.78
CA ASN A 218 -4.26 -18.61 -17.97
C ASN A 218 -4.53 -17.11 -17.70
N LEU A 219 -5.76 -16.63 -17.95
CA LEU A 219 -6.11 -15.22 -17.75
C LEU A 219 -6.54 -14.89 -16.33
N VAL A 220 -7.25 -15.80 -15.64
CA VAL A 220 -7.55 -15.64 -14.21
C VAL A 220 -6.26 -15.59 -13.38
N ILE A 221 -5.21 -16.29 -13.83
CA ILE A 221 -3.86 -16.29 -13.24
C ILE A 221 -3.16 -14.93 -13.35
N TRP A 222 -3.28 -14.23 -14.48
CA TRP A 222 -2.78 -12.85 -14.61
C TRP A 222 -3.62 -11.82 -13.85
N VAL A 223 -4.88 -12.15 -13.55
CA VAL A 223 -5.82 -11.31 -12.79
C VAL A 223 -5.69 -11.51 -11.26
N TYR A 224 -4.80 -12.38 -10.76
CA TYR A 224 -4.40 -12.43 -9.34
C TYR A 224 -3.56 -11.21 -8.91
N ALA A 225 -4.04 -10.01 -9.26
CA ALA A 225 -3.54 -8.69 -8.90
C ALA A 225 -3.37 -8.49 -7.39
N ILE A 226 -4.03 -9.31 -6.57
CA ILE A 226 -3.94 -9.29 -5.09
C ILE A 226 -2.50 -9.45 -4.62
N SER A 227 -1.72 -10.37 -5.21
CA SER A 227 -0.30 -10.55 -4.85
C SER A 227 0.60 -9.45 -5.43
N TYR A 228 0.20 -8.83 -6.55
CA TYR A 228 0.91 -7.67 -7.09
C TYR A 228 0.69 -6.41 -6.24
N ALA A 229 -0.50 -6.22 -5.68
CA ALA A 229 -0.84 -5.09 -4.80
C ALA A 229 -0.12 -5.17 -3.44
N THR A 230 0.14 -6.37 -2.94
CA THR A 230 0.83 -6.59 -1.65
C THR A 230 2.34 -6.52 -1.77
N VAL A 231 2.93 -6.97 -2.89
CA VAL A 231 4.39 -6.85 -3.17
C VAL A 231 4.78 -5.41 -3.50
N THR A 232 3.90 -4.67 -4.16
CA THR A 232 4.12 -3.24 -4.42
C THR A 232 4.13 -2.41 -3.14
N LEU A 233 3.41 -2.83 -2.09
CA LEU A 233 3.29 -2.10 -0.83
C LEU A 233 4.66 -1.82 -0.13
N PRO A 234 5.50 -2.83 0.20
CA PRO A 234 6.81 -2.57 0.81
C PRO A 234 7.79 -1.86 -0.13
N LEU A 235 7.73 -2.14 -1.44
CA LEU A 235 8.58 -1.46 -2.43
C LEU A 235 8.23 0.03 -2.56
N ILE A 236 6.94 0.36 -2.52
CA ILE A 236 6.44 1.74 -2.55
C ILE A 236 6.82 2.45 -1.25
N ILE A 237 6.72 1.82 -0.08
CA ILE A 237 7.18 2.42 1.20
C ILE A 237 8.67 2.75 1.11
N VAL A 238 9.51 1.82 0.66
CA VAL A 238 10.95 2.07 0.46
C VAL A 238 11.19 3.19 -0.55
N PHE A 239 10.46 3.21 -1.66
CA PHE A 239 10.53 4.27 -2.66
C PHE A 239 10.17 5.64 -2.05
N CYS A 240 9.10 5.71 -1.26
CA CYS A 240 8.68 6.92 -0.56
C CYS A 240 9.77 7.42 0.38
N ILE A 241 10.35 6.55 1.21
CA ILE A 241 11.43 6.93 2.13
C ILE A 241 12.65 7.44 1.34
N LYS A 242 13.02 6.77 0.24
CA LYS A 242 14.11 7.23 -0.64
C LYS A 242 13.80 8.57 -1.32
N TYR A 243 12.56 8.76 -1.77
CA TYR A 243 12.10 9.99 -2.39
C TYR A 243 12.17 11.16 -1.41
N VAL A 244 11.62 11.01 -0.21
CA VAL A 244 11.67 12.01 0.86
C VAL A 244 13.13 12.35 1.20
N ARG A 245 13.99 11.34 1.34
CA ARG A 245 15.41 11.56 1.61
C ARG A 245 16.15 12.30 0.50
N ARG A 246 15.93 11.92 -0.77
CA ARG A 246 16.51 12.63 -1.93
C ARG A 246 16.01 14.07 -2.01
N HIS A 247 14.73 14.29 -1.74
CA HIS A 247 14.17 15.63 -1.70
C HIS A 247 14.84 16.47 -0.61
N ARG A 248 14.97 15.94 0.62
CA ARG A 248 15.70 16.60 1.71
C ARG A 248 17.13 16.96 1.31
N GLN A 249 17.88 16.03 0.72
CA GLN A 249 19.25 16.30 0.27
C GLN A 249 19.32 17.41 -0.79
N ARG A 250 18.38 17.44 -1.75
CA ARG A 250 18.30 18.48 -2.78
C ARG A 250 17.93 19.83 -2.18
N THR A 251 16.96 19.89 -1.28
CA THR A 251 16.54 21.15 -0.62
C THR A 251 17.68 21.72 0.22
N ILE A 252 18.38 20.88 0.99
CA ILE A 252 19.57 21.31 1.74
C ILE A 252 20.65 21.81 0.78
N HIS A 253 20.96 21.08 -0.29
CA HIS A 253 21.96 21.51 -1.26
C HIS A 253 21.57 22.83 -1.94
N HIS A 254 20.30 23.00 -2.32
CA HIS A 254 19.77 24.24 -2.88
C HIS A 254 19.94 25.41 -1.91
N ILE A 255 19.50 25.26 -0.65
CA ILE A 255 19.65 26.30 0.40
C ILE A 255 21.13 26.59 0.67
N THR A 256 21.98 25.57 0.71
CA THR A 256 23.41 25.72 1.00
C THR A 256 24.18 26.30 -0.20
N SER A 257 23.75 26.01 -1.44
CA SER A 257 24.29 26.61 -2.66
C SER A 257 23.84 28.05 -2.84
N HIS A 258 22.65 28.39 -2.32
CA HIS A 258 22.16 29.76 -2.23
C HIS A 258 22.75 30.44 -0.99
N ARG A 259 24.08 30.60 -0.97
CA ARG A 259 24.68 31.68 -0.18
C ARG A 259 24.22 32.97 -0.82
N GLU A 260 23.24 33.67 -0.22
CA GLU A 260 23.08 35.10 -0.48
C GLU A 260 24.48 35.71 -0.40
N SER A 261 24.98 36.27 -1.51
CA SER A 261 26.23 36.99 -1.44
C SER A 261 26.01 38.10 -0.42
N GLN A 262 26.92 38.25 0.56
CA GLN A 262 26.80 39.34 1.53
C GLN A 262 26.59 40.68 0.83
N GLN A 263 27.10 40.82 -0.39
CA GLN A 263 26.87 41.92 -1.30
C GLN A 263 25.39 42.17 -1.60
N SER A 264 24.64 41.15 -2.06
CA SER A 264 23.22 41.28 -2.41
C SER A 264 22.38 41.73 -1.22
N ARG A 265 22.68 41.20 -0.03
CA ARG A 265 22.02 41.59 1.23
C ARG A 265 22.39 43.01 1.67
N MET A 266 23.64 43.40 1.47
CA MET A 266 24.13 44.74 1.81
C MET A 266 23.54 45.81 0.88
N ASP A 267 23.34 45.49 -0.40
CA ASP A 267 22.77 46.40 -1.38
C ASP A 267 21.26 46.59 -1.18
N GLU A 268 20.55 45.55 -0.78
CA GLU A 268 19.14 45.64 -0.37
C GLU A 268 18.97 46.48 0.90
N LEU A 269 19.85 46.32 1.89
CA LEU A 269 19.88 47.17 3.09
C LEU A 269 20.18 48.63 2.76
N LYS A 270 21.06 48.91 1.80
CA LYS A 270 21.34 50.28 1.35
C LYS A 270 20.14 50.94 0.68
N MET A 271 19.35 50.19 -0.11
CA MET A 271 18.13 50.71 -0.72
C MET A 271 17.02 51.01 0.30
N LEU A 272 16.99 50.28 1.42
CA LEU A 272 16.02 50.55 2.50
C LEU A 272 16.40 51.76 3.37
N TRP A 273 17.66 52.17 3.35
CA TRP A 273 18.20 53.29 4.15
C TRP A 273 18.41 54.58 3.35
N SER A 274 18.10 54.58 2.05
CA SER A 274 18.08 55.77 1.18
C SER A 274 16.67 56.32 1.02
#